data_AF-A0AA96QVD4-F1
#
_entry.id   AF-A0AA96QVD4-F1
#
_cell.length_a   1.000
_cell.length_b   1.000
_cell.length_c   1.000
_cell.angle_alpha   90.00
_cell.angle_beta   90.00
_cell.angle_gamma   90.00
#
_symmetry.space_group_name_H-M   'P 1'
#
loop_
_entity.id
_entity.type
_entity.pdbx_description
1 polymer ?
#
loop_
_entity_poly.entity_id
_entity_poly.type
_entity_poly.pdbx_seq_one_letter_code
_entity_poly.pdbx_strand_id
1 'polypeptide(L)'
;MSTKTDFYLGRGHDAEWLGSLKWECEPENLLRVPPGRLALTATDEPTYRAAVTDLFIVWETEELGAAYPRRTGWPWPWPTSHVSSWIVAFDPAVPGVFVTVGGGVRWEPLDPRNPHEPAEDIGPPDIQAWLRAPADPPSVPLPLMRDPGTGLPTAAGRSLTNLHDTRRDTQGEGR
;
A
#
# COMPACT_ATOMS: atom_id res chain seq x y z
N MET A 1 -14.51 11.57 -8.20
CA MET A 1 -13.44 11.53 -7.18
C MET A 1 -12.32 10.68 -7.78
N SER A 2 -11.04 11.01 -7.63
CA SER A 2 -9.97 10.19 -8.26
C SER A 2 -9.58 9.00 -7.39
N THR A 3 -9.65 7.79 -7.97
CA THR A 3 -9.20 6.55 -7.32
C THR A 3 -7.68 6.61 -7.08
N LYS A 4 -7.24 6.05 -5.96
CA LYS A 4 -5.82 5.89 -5.61
C LYS A 4 -5.59 4.46 -5.18
N THR A 5 -4.61 3.82 -5.78
CA THR A 5 -4.29 2.41 -5.52
C THR A 5 -2.83 2.28 -5.20
N ASP A 6 -2.54 1.75 -4.02
CA ASP A 6 -1.17 1.53 -3.55
C ASP A 6 -0.82 0.04 -3.61
N PHE A 7 0.40 -0.28 -4.05
CA PHE A 7 0.89 -1.65 -4.24
C PHE A 7 1.99 -1.99 -3.24
N TYR A 8 1.94 -3.20 -2.70
CA TYR A 8 2.83 -3.65 -1.62
C TYR A 8 3.32 -5.07 -1.81
N LEU A 9 4.52 -5.33 -1.30
CA LEU A 9 4.99 -6.67 -0.97
C LEU A 9 4.92 -6.89 0.55
N GLY A 10 4.29 -7.99 0.95
CA GLY A 10 3.95 -8.29 2.34
C GLY A 10 2.73 -7.51 2.84
N ARG A 11 2.30 -7.84 4.06
CA ARG A 11 1.21 -7.16 4.78
C ARG A 11 1.73 -6.72 6.15
N GLY A 12 1.14 -5.67 6.73
CA GLY A 12 1.55 -5.16 8.04
C GLY A 12 2.54 -4.01 8.00
N HIS A 13 3.11 -3.67 9.17
CA HIS A 13 4.00 -2.51 9.33
C HIS A 13 5.32 -2.62 8.57
N ASP A 14 5.74 -3.83 8.23
CA ASP A 14 6.99 -4.10 7.52
C ASP A 14 6.78 -4.31 6.00
N ALA A 15 5.55 -4.11 5.50
CA ALA A 15 5.28 -4.24 4.08
C ALA A 15 6.10 -3.23 3.25
N GLU A 16 6.66 -3.70 2.15
CA GLU A 16 7.40 -2.86 1.20
C GLU A 16 6.41 -2.20 0.25
N TRP A 17 6.32 -0.87 0.28
CA TRP A 17 5.59 -0.12 -0.74
C TRP A 17 6.33 -0.16 -2.09
N LEU A 18 5.64 -0.60 -3.14
CA LEU A 18 6.18 -0.75 -4.49
C LEU A 18 5.87 0.45 -5.40
N GLY A 19 4.77 1.16 -5.11
CA GLY A 19 4.35 2.33 -5.87
C GLY A 19 2.84 2.58 -5.79
N SER A 20 2.39 3.63 -6.44
CA SER A 20 1.00 4.07 -6.42
C SER A 20 0.48 4.46 -7.80
N LEU A 21 -0.81 4.30 -8.02
CA LEU A 21 -1.55 4.78 -9.19
C LEU A 21 -2.63 5.79 -8.80
N LYS A 22 -3.01 6.64 -9.76
CA LYS A 22 -4.12 7.60 -9.64
C LYS A 22 -5.06 7.57 -10.85
N TRP A 23 -6.31 7.94 -10.59
CA TRP A 23 -7.45 8.07 -11.52
C TRP A 23 -8.25 6.80 -11.71
N GLU A 24 -8.17 6.10 -12.83
CA GLU A 24 -9.07 4.97 -13.15
C GLU A 24 -8.51 3.63 -12.64
N CYS A 25 -7.93 3.61 -11.43
CA CYS A 25 -7.08 2.51 -10.93
C CYS A 25 -7.76 1.54 -9.96
N GLU A 26 -9.09 1.44 -9.95
CA GLU A 26 -9.84 0.41 -9.24
C GLU A 26 -9.57 -1.01 -9.79
N PRO A 27 -9.76 -2.07 -8.97
CA PRO A 27 -9.49 -3.45 -9.38
C PRO A 27 -10.13 -3.85 -10.70
N GLU A 28 -11.39 -3.44 -10.96
CA GLU A 28 -12.06 -3.77 -12.21
C GLU A 28 -11.33 -3.22 -13.44
N ASN A 29 -10.83 -1.98 -13.39
CA ASN A 29 -10.06 -1.38 -14.47
C ASN A 29 -8.64 -1.96 -14.56
N LEU A 30 -8.01 -2.25 -13.42
CA LEU A 30 -6.72 -2.95 -13.39
C LEU A 30 -6.79 -4.32 -14.09
N LEU A 31 -7.88 -5.06 -13.91
CA LEU A 31 -8.10 -6.35 -14.59
C LEU A 31 -8.24 -6.23 -16.12
N ARG A 32 -8.57 -5.04 -16.64
CA ARG A 32 -8.67 -4.79 -18.09
C ARG A 32 -7.30 -4.49 -18.73
N VAL A 33 -6.29 -4.17 -17.92
CA VAL A 33 -4.92 -3.88 -18.38
C VAL A 33 -4.05 -5.12 -18.18
N PRO A 34 -3.32 -5.64 -19.21
CA PRO A 34 -2.59 -6.91 -19.09
C PRO A 34 -1.64 -7.02 -17.88
N PRO A 35 -0.74 -6.06 -17.61
CA PRO A 35 0.08 -6.11 -16.39
C PRO A 35 -0.72 -5.92 -15.10
N GLY A 36 -1.84 -5.17 -15.13
CA GLY A 36 -2.73 -5.02 -13.98
C GLY A 36 -3.43 -6.33 -13.62
N ARG A 37 -3.93 -7.05 -14.64
CA ARG A 37 -4.46 -8.40 -14.47
C ARG A 37 -3.41 -9.34 -13.89
N LEU A 38 -2.20 -9.35 -14.46
CA LEU A 38 -1.12 -10.20 -13.98
C LEU A 38 -0.76 -9.89 -12.51
N ALA A 39 -0.74 -8.62 -12.12
CA ALA A 39 -0.50 -8.21 -10.74
C ALA A 39 -1.62 -8.67 -9.79
N LEU A 40 -2.89 -8.62 -10.21
CA LEU A 40 -4.03 -9.03 -9.37
C LEU A 40 -4.23 -10.55 -9.29
N THR A 41 -3.66 -11.31 -10.23
CA THR A 41 -3.74 -12.78 -10.27
C THR A 41 -2.41 -13.47 -9.97
N ALA A 42 -1.39 -12.74 -9.51
CA ALA A 42 -0.07 -13.30 -9.25
C ALA A 42 -0.13 -14.36 -8.14
N THR A 43 0.57 -15.47 -8.36
CA THR A 43 0.70 -16.56 -7.36
C THR A 43 2.10 -16.65 -6.76
N ASP A 44 3.02 -15.82 -7.22
CA ASP A 44 4.40 -15.74 -6.77
C ASP A 44 4.90 -14.29 -6.80
N GLU A 45 5.86 -13.99 -5.93
CA GLU A 45 6.41 -12.64 -5.76
C GLU A 45 7.11 -12.10 -7.02
N PRO A 46 8.00 -12.86 -7.71
CA PRO A 46 8.67 -12.35 -8.91
C PRO A 46 7.68 -11.89 -9.97
N THR A 47 6.62 -12.66 -10.21
CA THR A 47 5.54 -12.31 -11.15
C THR A 47 4.83 -11.05 -10.70
N TYR A 48 4.44 -10.96 -9.42
CA TYR A 48 3.77 -9.78 -8.89
C TYR A 48 4.61 -8.51 -9.06
N ARG A 49 5.89 -8.55 -8.66
CA ARG A 49 6.79 -7.40 -8.72
C ARG A 49 7.05 -6.93 -10.16
N ALA A 50 7.26 -7.88 -11.08
CA ALA A 50 7.41 -7.57 -12.50
C ALA A 50 6.14 -6.94 -13.08
N ALA A 51 4.98 -7.53 -12.80
CA ALA A 51 3.69 -7.03 -13.26
C ALA A 51 3.38 -5.62 -12.75
N VAL A 52 3.66 -5.31 -11.47
CA VAL A 52 3.50 -3.96 -10.92
C VAL A 52 4.44 -2.96 -11.60
N THR A 53 5.66 -3.38 -11.92
CA THR A 53 6.64 -2.52 -12.62
C THR A 53 6.16 -2.19 -14.04
N ASP A 54 5.72 -3.20 -14.79
CA ASP A 54 5.17 -3.02 -16.14
C ASP A 54 3.87 -2.22 -16.13
N LEU A 55 3.04 -2.43 -15.11
CA LEU A 55 1.80 -1.69 -14.91
C LEU A 55 2.07 -0.18 -14.82
N PHE A 56 3.07 0.25 -14.06
CA PHE A 56 3.39 1.69 -13.96
C PHE A 56 3.81 2.30 -15.30
N ILE A 57 4.51 1.55 -16.15
CA ILE A 57 4.88 2.02 -17.48
C ILE A 57 3.62 2.13 -18.36
N VAL A 58 2.84 1.05 -18.44
CA VAL A 58 1.63 0.99 -19.27
C VAL A 58 0.61 2.04 -18.86
N TRP A 59 0.46 2.28 -17.56
CA TRP A 59 -0.52 3.25 -17.04
C TRP A 59 -0.28 4.67 -17.54
N GLU A 60 0.98 5.07 -17.64
CA GLU A 60 1.36 6.38 -18.16
C GLU A 60 1.34 6.42 -19.69
N THR A 61 1.86 5.39 -20.36
CA THR A 61 1.96 5.38 -21.83
C THR A 61 0.60 5.30 -22.53
N GLU A 62 -0.38 4.66 -21.89
CA GLU A 62 -1.75 4.54 -22.40
C GLU A 62 -2.68 5.65 -21.88
N GLU A 63 -2.14 6.67 -21.20
CA GLU A 63 -2.89 7.83 -20.67
C GLU A 63 -4.04 7.44 -19.71
N LEU A 64 -3.94 6.28 -19.06
CA LEU A 64 -4.92 5.79 -18.07
C LEU A 64 -4.78 6.51 -16.73
N GLY A 65 -3.55 6.96 -16.43
CA GLY A 65 -3.35 8.00 -15.48
C GLY A 65 -1.94 8.26 -15.01
N ALA A 66 -1.80 8.65 -13.75
CA ALA A 66 -0.49 8.94 -13.16
C ALA A 66 0.04 7.72 -12.39
N ALA A 67 1.30 7.39 -12.62
CA ALA A 67 2.01 6.35 -11.88
C ALA A 67 3.14 6.96 -11.03
N TYR A 68 3.34 6.39 -9.84
CA TYR A 68 4.34 6.81 -8.88
C TYR A 68 5.11 5.58 -8.40
N PRO A 69 6.06 5.07 -9.22
CA PRO A 69 6.87 3.92 -8.82
C PRO A 69 7.70 4.28 -7.60
N ARG A 70 8.04 3.31 -6.73
CA ARG A 70 8.78 3.55 -5.48
C ARG A 70 9.94 4.56 -5.60
N ARG A 71 10.71 4.49 -6.70
CA ARG A 71 11.85 5.38 -6.97
C ARG A 71 11.52 6.87 -7.05
N THR A 72 10.29 7.26 -7.36
CA THR A 72 9.85 8.67 -7.41
C THR A 72 9.48 9.22 -6.03
N GLY A 73 9.49 8.38 -5.00
CA GLY A 73 9.04 8.75 -3.68
C GLY A 73 7.53 8.70 -3.52
N TRP A 74 7.11 8.71 -2.27
CA TRP A 74 5.71 8.67 -1.88
C TRP A 74 4.98 9.93 -2.37
N PRO A 75 3.90 9.78 -3.18
CA PRO A 75 3.29 10.92 -3.88
C PRO A 75 2.23 11.66 -3.06
N TRP A 76 1.84 11.12 -1.90
CA TRP A 76 0.67 11.60 -1.18
C TRP A 76 1.01 12.55 -0.03
N PRO A 77 0.12 13.50 0.31
CA PRO A 77 0.33 14.45 1.42
C PRO A 77 0.10 13.83 2.80
N TRP A 78 -0.30 12.56 2.87
CA TRP A 78 -0.54 11.82 4.10
C TRP A 78 0.54 10.75 4.32
N PRO A 79 0.71 10.25 5.54
CA PRO A 79 1.85 9.40 5.89
C PRO A 79 1.69 7.91 5.61
N THR A 80 0.51 7.45 5.19
CA THR A 80 0.19 6.02 5.04
C THR A 80 -0.97 5.80 4.06
N SER A 81 -1.09 4.60 3.48
CA SER A 81 -2.16 4.25 2.52
C SER A 81 -3.57 4.18 3.09
N HIS A 82 -3.79 4.40 4.39
CA HIS A 82 -5.12 4.33 5.04
C HIS A 82 -6.20 5.28 4.47
N VAL A 83 -5.85 6.19 3.57
CA VAL A 83 -6.79 7.09 2.88
C VAL A 83 -6.84 6.85 1.37
N SER A 84 -6.11 5.86 0.88
CA SER A 84 -6.19 5.41 -0.51
C SER A 84 -7.46 4.61 -0.72
N SER A 85 -7.97 4.64 -1.96
CA SER A 85 -9.19 3.92 -2.34
C SER A 85 -8.96 2.41 -2.23
N TRP A 86 -7.79 1.96 -2.70
CA TRP A 86 -7.41 0.56 -2.76
C TRP A 86 -5.98 0.37 -2.28
N ILE A 87 -5.76 -0.75 -1.62
CA ILE A 87 -4.44 -1.20 -1.22
C ILE A 87 -4.32 -2.65 -1.64
N VAL A 88 -3.36 -2.95 -2.51
CA VAL A 88 -3.11 -4.28 -3.06
C VAL A 88 -1.76 -4.76 -2.53
N ALA A 89 -1.72 -5.96 -1.99
CA ALA A 89 -0.52 -6.56 -1.43
C ALA A 89 -0.33 -7.98 -1.91
N PHE A 90 0.87 -8.37 -2.32
CA PHE A 90 1.23 -9.78 -2.42
C PHE A 90 1.85 -10.25 -1.11
N ASP A 91 1.33 -11.30 -0.49
CA ASP A 91 1.92 -11.87 0.73
C ASP A 91 2.68 -13.16 0.43
N PRO A 92 4.03 -13.19 0.52
CA PRO A 92 4.80 -14.41 0.30
C PRO A 92 4.63 -15.45 1.42
N ALA A 93 4.22 -15.05 2.63
CA ALA A 93 3.97 -15.98 3.75
C ALA A 93 2.65 -16.74 3.59
N VAL A 94 1.67 -16.12 2.92
CA VAL A 94 0.42 -16.75 2.47
C VAL A 94 0.28 -16.47 0.97
N PRO A 95 0.99 -17.23 0.11
CA PRO A 95 1.16 -16.88 -1.31
C PRO A 95 -0.14 -16.50 -2.00
N GLY A 96 -0.23 -15.25 -2.42
CA GLY A 96 -1.40 -14.70 -3.08
C GLY A 96 -1.51 -13.18 -2.96
N VAL A 97 -2.45 -12.63 -3.73
CA VAL A 97 -2.75 -11.20 -3.73
C VAL A 97 -3.92 -10.95 -2.79
N PHE A 98 -3.77 -9.93 -1.96
CA PHE A 98 -4.76 -9.42 -1.03
C PHE A 98 -5.11 -7.99 -1.38
N VAL A 99 -6.35 -7.61 -1.10
CA VAL A 99 -6.86 -6.27 -1.29
C VAL A 99 -7.53 -5.78 -0.02
N THR A 100 -7.45 -4.49 0.23
CA THR A 100 -8.37 -3.81 1.14
C THR A 100 -8.84 -2.48 0.54
N VAL A 101 -10.06 -2.10 0.88
CA VAL A 101 -10.71 -0.85 0.48
C VAL A 101 -10.53 0.20 1.55
N GLY A 102 -10.44 1.46 1.12
CA GLY A 102 -10.76 2.65 1.92
C GLY A 102 -9.88 2.89 3.15
N GLY A 103 -8.87 2.07 3.38
CA GLY A 103 -7.98 2.13 4.54
C GLY A 103 -8.06 0.98 5.53
N GLY A 104 -8.65 -0.17 5.20
CA GLY A 104 -8.29 -1.38 5.95
C GLY A 104 -9.27 -1.83 7.01
N VAL A 105 -10.39 -2.47 6.64
CA VAL A 105 -11.19 -3.24 7.61
C VAL A 105 -10.69 -4.70 7.75
N ARG A 106 -10.15 -5.27 6.68
CA ARG A 106 -9.49 -6.57 6.67
C ARG A 106 -8.82 -6.77 5.32
N TRP A 107 -7.87 -7.70 5.25
CA TRP A 107 -7.33 -8.17 3.99
C TRP A 107 -8.26 -9.21 3.39
N GLU A 108 -8.72 -8.97 2.16
CA GLU A 108 -9.47 -9.95 1.37
C GLU A 108 -8.56 -10.61 0.35
N PRO A 109 -8.49 -11.95 0.28
CA PRO A 109 -7.75 -12.64 -0.76
C PRO A 109 -8.46 -12.49 -2.10
N LEU A 110 -7.70 -12.21 -3.16
CA LEU A 110 -8.18 -12.30 -4.55
C LEU A 110 -7.98 -13.72 -5.07
N ASP A 111 -9.05 -14.33 -5.60
CA ASP A 111 -8.95 -15.61 -6.30
C ASP A 111 -8.31 -15.40 -7.69
N PRO A 112 -7.11 -15.93 -7.96
CA PRO A 112 -6.45 -15.74 -9.26
C PRO A 112 -7.22 -16.37 -10.43
N ARG A 113 -8.12 -17.33 -10.17
CA ARG A 113 -8.96 -17.99 -11.18
C ARG A 113 -10.26 -17.24 -11.45
N ASN A 114 -10.69 -16.42 -10.50
CA ASN A 114 -11.91 -15.63 -10.60
C ASN A 114 -11.72 -14.27 -9.91
N PRO A 115 -10.81 -13.42 -10.41
CA PRO A 115 -10.50 -12.16 -9.76
C PRO A 115 -11.70 -11.23 -9.93
N HIS A 116 -12.24 -10.77 -8.82
CA HIS A 116 -13.34 -9.82 -8.77
C HIS A 116 -13.05 -8.78 -7.70
N GLU A 117 -13.68 -7.63 -7.83
CA GLU A 117 -13.63 -6.59 -6.81
C GLU A 117 -14.24 -7.13 -5.50
N PRO A 118 -13.59 -6.92 -4.34
CA PRO A 118 -14.13 -7.34 -3.05
C PRO A 118 -15.42 -6.56 -2.72
N ALA A 119 -16.22 -7.09 -1.80
CA ALA A 119 -17.46 -6.44 -1.38
C ALA A 119 -17.20 -5.03 -0.78
N GLU A 120 -18.10 -4.08 -1.06
CA GLU A 120 -18.01 -2.68 -0.62
C GLU A 120 -18.26 -2.45 0.90
N ASP A 121 -18.42 -3.51 1.71
CA ASP A 121 -18.69 -3.40 3.16
C ASP A 121 -17.47 -3.01 4.02
N ILE A 122 -16.38 -2.61 3.35
CA ILE A 122 -15.08 -2.28 3.93
C ILE A 122 -14.97 -0.75 3.97
N GLY A 123 -15.73 -0.14 4.89
CA GLY A 123 -15.76 1.32 5.09
C GLY A 123 -14.39 1.92 5.46
N PRO A 124 -14.19 3.24 5.32
CA PRO A 124 -12.91 3.84 5.65
C PRO A 124 -12.63 3.69 7.16
N PRO A 125 -11.37 3.44 7.55
CA PRO A 125 -11.00 3.29 8.93
C PRO A 125 -11.16 4.62 9.68
N ASP A 126 -11.26 4.55 11.01
CA ASP A 126 -11.01 5.73 11.85
C ASP A 126 -9.52 6.09 11.79
N ILE A 127 -9.14 6.87 10.78
CA ILE A 127 -7.78 7.34 10.57
C ILE A 127 -7.28 8.08 11.81
N GLN A 128 -8.13 8.87 12.47
CA GLN A 128 -7.73 9.64 13.65
C GLN A 128 -7.41 8.72 14.83
N ALA A 129 -8.11 7.59 14.99
CA ALA A 129 -7.75 6.56 15.96
C ALA A 129 -6.37 5.96 15.65
N TRP A 130 -6.10 5.59 14.40
CA TRP A 130 -4.78 5.06 14.02
C TRP A 130 -3.65 6.05 14.28
N LEU A 131 -3.85 7.33 13.91
CA LEU A 131 -2.80 8.35 14.09
C LEU A 131 -2.42 8.53 15.56
N ARG A 132 -3.36 8.29 16.49
CA ARG A 132 -3.10 8.34 17.94
C ARG A 132 -2.35 7.12 18.46
N ALA A 133 -2.63 5.96 17.89
CA ALA A 133 -2.01 4.70 18.29
C ALA A 133 -1.79 3.81 17.06
N PRO A 134 -0.67 3.97 16.32
CA PRO A 134 -0.44 3.21 15.08
C PRO A 134 -0.29 1.70 15.28
N ALA A 135 0.04 1.29 16.50
CA ALA A 135 0.07 -0.10 16.94
C ALA A 135 -1.32 -0.64 17.27
N ASP A 136 -2.29 0.25 17.51
CA ASP A 136 -3.70 -0.09 17.64
C ASP A 136 -4.35 -0.05 16.25
N PRO A 137 -5.27 -0.97 15.95
CA PRO A 137 -5.96 -0.99 14.66
C PRO A 137 -6.70 0.33 14.38
N PRO A 138 -6.69 0.84 13.14
CA PRO A 138 -7.66 0.48 12.16
C PRO A 138 -7.32 -0.89 11.61
N SER A 139 -8.33 -1.51 11.07
CA SER A 139 -8.48 -2.95 11.08
C SER A 139 -7.49 -3.76 10.21
N VAL A 140 -6.50 -3.15 9.53
CA VAL A 140 -5.25 -3.83 9.14
C VAL A 140 -4.01 -2.93 9.34
N PRO A 141 -2.87 -3.47 9.81
CA PRO A 141 -1.63 -2.72 9.94
C PRO A 141 -0.99 -2.40 8.57
N LEU A 142 -0.47 -1.18 8.43
CA LEU A 142 0.27 -0.69 7.25
C LEU A 142 1.52 0.11 7.67
N PRO A 143 2.54 0.22 6.79
CA PRO A 143 3.76 0.97 7.10
C PRO A 143 3.52 2.48 7.12
N LEU A 144 4.33 3.17 7.92
CA LEU A 144 4.56 4.61 7.78
C LEU A 144 5.51 4.88 6.61
N MET A 145 5.15 5.83 5.77
CA MET A 145 5.89 6.08 4.54
C MET A 145 7.21 6.79 4.79
N ARG A 146 8.23 6.27 4.12
CA ARG A 146 9.61 6.72 4.21
C ARG A 146 10.11 7.13 2.84
N ASP A 147 10.95 8.16 2.82
CA ASP A 147 11.63 8.59 1.60
C ASP A 147 12.56 7.46 1.10
N PRO A 148 12.47 7.04 -0.17
CA PRO A 148 13.26 5.93 -0.69
C PRO A 148 14.77 6.17 -0.69
N GLY A 149 15.22 7.42 -0.81
CA GLY A 149 16.63 7.78 -0.89
C GLY A 149 17.32 7.88 0.48
N THR A 150 16.56 8.25 1.51
CA THR A 150 17.10 8.51 2.87
C THR A 150 16.61 7.52 3.92
N GLY A 151 15.53 6.78 3.68
CA GLY A 151 14.88 5.89 4.65
C GLY A 151 14.19 6.63 5.81
N LEU A 152 14.23 7.96 5.84
CA LEU A 152 13.58 8.77 6.86
C LEU A 152 12.08 8.89 6.60
N PRO A 153 11.24 9.12 7.62
CA PRO A 153 9.83 9.42 7.40
C PRO A 153 9.66 10.58 6.40
N THR A 154 8.66 10.45 5.53
CA THR A 154 8.26 11.52 4.60
C THR A 154 7.86 12.78 5.37
N ALA A 155 7.75 13.94 4.71
CA ALA A 155 7.29 15.16 5.38
C ALA A 155 5.94 14.96 6.11
N ALA A 156 5.02 14.20 5.51
CA ALA A 156 3.77 13.80 6.14
C ALA A 156 3.98 12.85 7.32
N GLY A 157 4.93 11.90 7.21
CA GLY A 157 5.31 10.98 8.28
C GLY A 157 5.92 11.67 9.49
N ARG A 158 6.68 12.75 9.28
CA ARG A 158 7.30 13.53 10.36
C ARG A 158 6.29 14.26 11.24
N SER A 159 5.14 14.63 10.67
CA SER A 159 4.02 15.23 11.42
C SER A 159 3.37 14.25 12.41
N LEU A 160 3.66 12.94 12.30
CA LEU A 160 3.17 11.90 13.21
C LEU A 160 4.21 11.38 14.21
N THR A 161 5.49 11.65 14.00
CA THR A 161 6.54 11.30 14.97
C THR A 161 6.50 12.25 16.17
N ASN A 162 5.52 12.05 17.04
CA ASN A 162 5.51 12.51 18.42
C ASN A 162 4.83 11.42 19.26
N LEU A 163 5.53 10.32 19.55
CA LEU A 163 5.48 9.64 20.87
C LEU A 163 6.38 8.39 20.98
N HIS A 164 6.84 7.78 19.88
CA HIS A 164 7.52 6.47 19.95
C HIS A 164 9.02 6.43 19.60
N ASP A 165 9.62 7.51 19.10
CA ASP A 165 11.07 7.56 18.83
C ASP A 165 11.94 7.88 20.06
N THR A 166 11.37 8.09 21.25
CA THR A 166 12.12 8.47 22.47
C THR A 166 12.51 7.32 23.39
N ARG A 167 12.35 6.04 22.98
CA ARG A 167 12.59 4.91 23.89
C ARG A 167 13.70 3.92 23.51
N ARG A 168 14.71 4.33 22.73
CA ARG A 168 15.91 3.51 22.51
C ARG A 168 17.27 4.09 22.92
N ASP A 169 17.34 5.30 23.51
CA ASP A 169 18.62 5.92 23.88
C ASP A 169 18.85 6.12 25.39
N THR A 170 18.33 5.25 26.26
CA THR A 170 18.74 5.24 27.67
C THR A 170 18.67 3.84 28.29
N GLN A 171 19.54 2.94 27.86
CA GLN A 171 20.02 1.85 28.72
C GLN A 171 21.33 1.31 28.14
N GLY A 172 22.47 1.79 28.66
CA GLY A 172 23.74 1.23 28.22
C GLY A 172 25.05 1.90 28.62
N GLU A 173 25.14 2.73 29.65
CA GLU A 173 26.44 3.05 30.26
C GLU A 173 26.33 3.06 31.78
N GLY A 174 26.47 1.87 32.35
CA GLY A 174 26.80 1.66 33.74
C GLY A 174 27.99 0.71 33.81
N ARG A 175 29.16 1.27 34.09
CA ARG A 175 30.24 0.65 34.88
C ARG A 175 31.22 1.72 35.32
#